data_AF-A0A2E6HAH6-F1
#
_entry.id   AF-A0A2E6HAH6-F1
#
_cell.length_a   1.000
_cell.length_b   1.000
_cell.length_c   1.000
_cell.angle_alpha   90.00
_cell.angle_beta   90.00
_cell.angle_gamma   90.00
#
_symmetry.space_group_name_H-M   'P 1'
#
loop_
_entity.id
_entity.type
_entity.pdbx_description
1 polymer ?
#
loop_
_entity_poly.entity_id
_entity_poly.type
_entity_poly.pdbx_seq_one_letter_code
_entity_poly.pdbx_strand_id
1 'polypeptide(L)'
;MTALFLRAVLIGFIMKKHLTFVLALLLTMTSCGIFKPKYSKPKTYDEKARRVLIEFSPLLQECYTKELLRTGIPLAGAVTFKIHIKSTGKVELVKLIDDSLRNKRIKGCFVKTIHQIKFPTHDNVKAVQVNQPFMFKPPRK
;
A
#
# COMPACT_ATOMS: atom_id res chain seq x y z
N MET A 1 -23.73 -28.40 60.94
CA MET A 1 -24.19 -28.93 59.64
C MET A 1 -24.46 -27.82 58.60
N THR A 2 -23.69 -26.72 58.60
CA THR A 2 -24.02 -25.49 57.83
C THR A 2 -22.87 -24.92 56.99
N ALA A 3 -21.64 -25.45 57.11
CA ALA A 3 -20.47 -24.88 56.44
C ALA A 3 -20.17 -25.45 55.03
N LEU A 4 -20.74 -26.61 54.67
CA LEU A 4 -20.48 -27.26 53.37
C LEU A 4 -21.36 -26.74 52.23
N PHE A 5 -22.57 -26.25 52.51
CA PHE A 5 -23.48 -25.72 51.49
C PHE A 5 -23.04 -24.36 50.91
N LEU A 6 -22.39 -23.52 51.71
CA LEU A 6 -21.98 -22.18 51.25
C LEU A 6 -20.83 -22.21 50.23
N ARG A 7 -19.94 -23.23 50.30
CA ARG A 7 -18.83 -23.38 49.36
C ARG A 7 -19.28 -23.81 47.96
N ALA A 8 -20.31 -24.65 47.86
CA ALA A 8 -20.84 -25.11 46.57
C ALA A 8 -21.54 -23.98 45.77
N VAL A 9 -22.25 -23.08 46.47
CA VAL A 9 -22.94 -21.95 45.84
C VAL A 9 -21.95 -20.89 45.33
N LEU A 10 -20.85 -20.64 46.05
CA LEU A 10 -19.82 -19.68 45.62
C LEU A 10 -19.03 -20.17 44.40
N ILE A 11 -18.67 -21.46 44.35
CA ILE A 11 -17.87 -22.01 43.23
C ILE A 11 -18.69 -22.02 41.92
N GLY A 12 -19.99 -22.35 42.00
CA GLY A 12 -20.90 -22.26 40.85
C GLY A 12 -21.08 -20.82 40.32
N PHE A 13 -21.05 -19.83 41.21
CA PHE A 13 -21.13 -18.41 40.83
C PHE A 13 -19.84 -17.89 40.18
N ILE A 14 -18.68 -18.38 40.62
CA ILE A 14 -17.36 -17.95 40.09
C ILE A 14 -17.12 -18.53 38.69
N MET A 15 -17.44 -19.80 38.44
CA MET A 15 -17.30 -20.39 37.10
C MET A 15 -18.25 -19.76 36.08
N LYS A 16 -19.49 -19.44 36.47
CA LYS A 16 -20.47 -18.82 35.57
C LYS A 16 -20.08 -17.38 35.22
N LYS A 17 -19.48 -16.64 36.16
CA LYS A 17 -18.93 -15.30 35.93
C LYS A 17 -17.70 -15.30 35.01
N HIS A 18 -16.82 -16.29 35.14
CA HIS A 18 -15.65 -16.40 34.25
C HIS A 18 -16.05 -16.80 32.83
N LEU A 19 -17.01 -17.72 32.68
CA LEU A 19 -17.48 -18.16 31.37
C LEU A 19 -18.23 -17.04 30.62
N THR A 20 -19.05 -16.24 31.32
CA THR A 20 -19.69 -15.07 30.70
C THR A 20 -18.69 -13.95 30.38
N PHE A 21 -17.66 -13.75 31.19
CA PHE A 21 -16.59 -12.78 30.88
C PHE A 21 -15.78 -13.16 29.64
N VAL A 22 -15.43 -14.45 29.50
CA VAL A 22 -14.68 -14.94 28.33
C VAL A 22 -15.53 -14.90 27.06
N LEU A 23 -16.83 -15.24 27.15
CA LEU A 23 -17.76 -15.13 26.02
C LEU A 23 -17.99 -13.66 25.60
N ALA A 24 -18.05 -12.73 26.56
CA ALA A 24 -18.14 -11.30 26.29
C ALA A 24 -16.85 -10.74 25.65
N LEU A 25 -15.67 -11.23 26.04
CA LEU A 25 -14.39 -10.80 25.47
C LEU A 25 -14.17 -11.32 24.03
N LEU A 26 -14.69 -12.51 23.70
CA LEU A 26 -14.64 -13.05 22.34
C LEU A 26 -15.60 -12.31 21.38
N LEU A 27 -16.69 -11.76 21.89
CA LEU A 27 -17.64 -10.96 21.10
C LEU A 27 -17.19 -9.52 20.83
N THR A 28 -16.17 -9.00 21.52
CA THR A 28 -15.65 -7.63 21.26
C THR A 28 -14.50 -7.59 20.24
N MET A 29 -13.90 -8.73 19.92
CA MET A 29 -12.77 -8.82 18.97
C MET A 29 -13.18 -8.98 17.50
N THR A 30 -14.47 -9.07 17.18
CA THR A 30 -14.96 -9.23 15.79
C THR A 30 -15.22 -7.91 15.06
N SER A 31 -14.95 -6.75 15.64
CA SER A 31 -15.02 -5.48 14.90
C SER A 31 -13.68 -5.08 14.26
N CYS A 32 -13.06 -6.01 13.49
CA CYS A 32 -12.21 -5.58 12.39
C CYS A 32 -13.11 -4.96 11.31
N GLY A 33 -13.56 -3.74 11.55
CA GLY A 33 -14.20 -2.92 10.52
C GLY A 33 -13.17 -2.69 9.42
N ILE A 34 -13.34 -3.36 8.28
CA ILE A 34 -12.59 -3.05 7.06
C ILE A 34 -12.94 -1.61 6.70
N PHE A 35 -12.10 -0.66 7.10
CA PHE A 35 -12.17 0.73 6.65
C PHE A 35 -11.90 0.71 5.16
N LYS A 36 -12.97 0.58 4.36
CA LYS A 36 -12.91 0.83 2.92
C LYS A 36 -12.97 2.37 2.77
N PRO A 37 -11.85 3.07 2.56
CA PRO A 37 -11.91 4.49 2.25
C PRO A 37 -12.86 4.69 1.07
N LYS A 38 -13.80 5.63 1.19
CA LYS A 38 -14.70 6.01 0.09
C LYS A 38 -13.88 6.73 -0.97
N TYR A 39 -13.23 5.98 -1.85
CA TYR A 39 -12.61 6.52 -3.05
C TYR A 39 -13.72 6.96 -4.02
N SER A 40 -13.88 8.27 -4.20
CA SER A 40 -14.70 8.80 -5.29
C SER A 40 -14.13 8.36 -6.64
N LYS A 41 -14.99 8.20 -7.66
CA LYS A 41 -14.52 7.95 -9.03
C LYS A 41 -13.79 9.21 -9.51
N PRO A 42 -12.57 9.09 -10.07
CA PRO A 42 -11.79 10.23 -10.52
C PRO A 42 -12.51 10.92 -11.68
N LYS A 43 -12.63 12.25 -11.60
CA LYS A 43 -13.34 13.08 -12.57
C LYS A 43 -12.41 13.50 -13.71
N THR A 44 -11.13 13.73 -13.41
CA THR A 44 -10.11 14.17 -14.39
C THR A 44 -9.23 13.01 -14.84
N TYR A 45 -8.56 13.17 -15.99
CA TYR A 45 -7.61 12.16 -16.46
C TYR A 45 -6.39 12.05 -15.55
N ASP A 46 -5.89 13.17 -15.03
CA ASP A 46 -4.75 13.21 -14.13
C ASP A 46 -4.98 12.35 -12.88
N GLU A 47 -6.19 12.40 -12.32
CA GLU A 47 -6.60 11.56 -11.19
C GLU A 47 -6.64 10.07 -11.57
N LYS A 48 -7.14 9.74 -12.77
CA LYS A 48 -7.15 8.36 -13.28
C LYS A 48 -5.74 7.83 -13.47
N ALA A 49 -4.86 8.62 -14.08
CA ALA A 49 -3.46 8.26 -14.28
C ALA A 49 -2.72 8.11 -12.95
N ARG A 50 -2.97 9.00 -11.99
CA ARG A 50 -2.40 8.91 -10.64
C ARG A 50 -2.82 7.64 -9.92
N ARG A 51 -4.09 7.22 -10.06
CA ARG A 51 -4.58 5.97 -9.49
C ARG A 51 -3.80 4.77 -10.03
N VAL A 52 -3.60 4.69 -11.35
CA VAL A 52 -2.81 3.62 -11.98
C VAL A 52 -1.39 3.61 -11.43
N LEU A 53 -0.76 4.77 -11.25
CA LEU A 53 0.59 4.87 -10.68
C LEU A 53 0.67 4.36 -9.23
N ILE A 54 -0.37 4.58 -8.44
CA ILE A 54 -0.47 4.07 -7.06
C ILE A 54 -0.63 2.55 -7.08
N GLU A 55 -1.54 2.02 -7.90
CA GLU A 55 -1.77 0.58 -8.05
C GLU A 55 -0.52 -0.14 -8.56
N PHE A 56 0.28 0.53 -9.37
CA PHE A 56 1.53 0.02 -9.92
C PHE A 56 2.74 0.13 -8.97
N SER A 57 2.65 0.94 -7.91
CA SER A 57 3.76 1.17 -6.98
C SER A 57 4.44 -0.10 -6.43
N PRO A 58 3.75 -1.25 -6.22
CA PRO A 58 4.42 -2.49 -5.78
C PRO A 58 5.47 -3.01 -6.76
N LEU A 59 5.30 -2.80 -8.08
CA LEU A 59 6.26 -3.26 -9.08
C LEU A 59 7.55 -2.42 -9.06
N LEU A 60 7.44 -1.14 -8.71
CA LEU A 60 8.61 -0.32 -8.41
C LEU A 60 9.25 -0.75 -7.08
N GLN A 61 8.45 -1.11 -6.08
CA GLN A 61 8.98 -1.64 -4.82
C GLN A 61 9.78 -2.93 -5.03
N GLU A 62 9.40 -3.78 -5.99
CA GLU A 62 10.20 -4.95 -6.36
C GLU A 62 11.56 -4.59 -6.94
N CYS A 63 11.60 -3.64 -7.89
CA CYS A 63 12.85 -3.13 -8.46
C CYS A 63 13.80 -2.64 -7.35
N TYR A 64 13.26 -1.90 -6.38
CA TYR A 64 14.00 -1.39 -5.24
C TYR A 64 14.49 -2.51 -4.31
N THR A 65 13.60 -3.44 -3.92
CA THR A 65 13.93 -4.55 -3.03
C THR A 65 14.98 -5.48 -3.65
N LYS A 66 14.87 -5.77 -4.95
CA LYS A 66 15.86 -6.57 -5.69
C LYS A 66 17.25 -5.95 -5.62
N GLU A 67 17.36 -4.63 -5.74
CA GLU A 67 18.66 -3.96 -5.63
C GLU A 67 19.19 -3.91 -4.19
N LEU A 68 18.32 -3.68 -3.20
CA LEU A 68 18.72 -3.74 -1.79
C LEU A 68 19.33 -5.10 -1.44
N LEU A 69 18.65 -6.19 -1.82
CA LEU A 69 19.13 -7.55 -1.58
C LEU A 69 20.46 -7.82 -2.30
N ARG A 70 20.63 -7.27 -3.50
CA ARG A 70 21.83 -7.43 -4.31
C ARG A 70 23.04 -6.68 -3.75
N THR A 71 22.83 -5.47 -3.24
CA THR A 71 23.93 -4.58 -2.81
C THR A 71 24.19 -4.62 -1.31
N GLY A 72 23.19 -4.99 -0.50
CA GLY A 72 23.23 -4.92 0.95
C GLY A 72 23.22 -3.49 1.51
N ILE A 73 23.17 -2.47 0.66
CA ILE A 73 23.24 -1.07 1.06
C ILE A 73 21.82 -0.56 1.33
N PRO A 74 21.51 -0.06 2.53
CA PRO A 74 20.23 0.59 2.78
C PRO A 74 20.18 1.91 2.00
N LEU A 75 19.30 1.97 1.01
CA LEU A 75 19.04 3.19 0.24
C LEU A 75 17.72 3.79 0.72
N ALA A 76 17.64 5.10 0.90
CA ALA A 76 16.40 5.78 1.24
C ALA A 76 16.30 7.06 0.43
N GLY A 77 15.10 7.40 -0.02
CA GLY A 77 14.95 8.57 -0.87
C GLY A 77 13.67 8.66 -1.67
N ALA A 78 13.61 9.70 -2.48
CA ALA A 78 12.55 9.98 -3.41
C ALA A 78 13.07 9.92 -4.85
N VAL A 79 12.20 9.47 -5.74
CA VAL A 79 12.45 9.48 -7.19
C VAL A 79 11.22 10.04 -7.87
N THR A 80 11.38 11.13 -8.62
CA THR A 80 10.27 11.79 -9.30
C THR A 80 10.34 11.58 -10.80
N PHE A 81 9.28 10.97 -11.35
CA PHE A 81 9.15 10.73 -12.77
C PHE A 81 8.18 11.72 -13.41
N LYS A 82 8.58 12.25 -14.57
CA LYS A 82 7.74 12.93 -15.55
C LYS A 82 7.37 11.91 -16.63
N ILE A 83 6.10 11.61 -16.76
CA ILE A 83 5.58 10.54 -17.63
C ILE A 83 4.67 11.20 -18.68
N HIS A 84 4.93 10.92 -19.94
CA HIS A 84 4.09 11.36 -21.05
C HIS A 84 3.26 10.19 -21.54
N ILE A 85 1.93 10.37 -21.53
CA ILE A 85 0.97 9.32 -21.84
C ILE A 85 0.20 9.71 -23.11
N LYS A 86 0.20 8.84 -24.12
CA LYS A 86 -0.56 9.04 -25.36
C LYS A 86 -2.06 8.85 -25.11
N SER A 87 -2.89 9.37 -26.02
CA SER A 87 -4.35 9.11 -26.06
C SER A 87 -4.71 7.62 -26.02
N THR A 88 -3.85 6.77 -26.58
CA THR A 88 -3.97 5.30 -26.52
C THR A 88 -3.71 4.70 -25.13
N GLY A 89 -3.32 5.49 -24.13
CA GLY A 89 -2.92 5.03 -22.80
C GLY A 89 -1.54 4.37 -22.75
N LYS A 90 -0.76 4.39 -23.84
CA LYS A 90 0.64 3.93 -23.84
C LYS A 90 1.56 5.05 -23.33
N VAL A 91 2.58 4.67 -22.57
CA VAL A 91 3.64 5.59 -22.15
C VAL A 91 4.56 5.88 -23.33
N GLU A 92 4.64 7.14 -23.73
CA GLU A 92 5.55 7.60 -24.78
C GLU A 92 6.96 7.84 -24.24
N LEU A 93 7.04 8.53 -23.09
CA LEU A 93 8.30 9.00 -22.56
C LEU A 93 8.27 8.97 -21.03
N VAL A 94 9.35 8.47 -20.44
CA VAL A 94 9.60 8.53 -19.00
C VAL A 94 10.89 9.30 -18.77
N LYS A 95 10.79 10.45 -18.10
CA LYS A 95 11.93 11.28 -17.71
C LYS A 95 12.05 11.31 -16.20
N LEU A 96 13.26 11.12 -15.72
CA LEU A 96 13.58 11.30 -14.32
C LEU A 96 13.90 12.79 -14.09
N ILE A 97 13.15 13.45 -13.23
CA ILE A 97 13.34 14.88 -12.94
C ILE A 97 13.99 15.15 -11.59
N ASP A 98 13.89 14.20 -10.66
CA ASP A 98 14.58 14.24 -9.37
C ASP A 98 14.91 12.81 -8.91
N ASP A 99 16.10 12.61 -8.35
CA ASP A 99 16.62 11.30 -7.95
C ASP A 99 17.55 11.42 -6.75
N SER A 100 17.00 11.18 -5.56
CA SER A 100 17.79 11.14 -4.34
C SER A 100 18.36 9.75 -4.04
N LEU A 101 17.93 8.69 -4.74
CA LEU A 101 18.47 7.33 -4.58
C LEU A 101 19.83 7.18 -5.26
N ARG A 102 20.09 7.96 -6.32
CA ARG A 102 21.38 8.04 -7.03
C ARG A 102 21.93 6.68 -7.50
N ASN A 103 21.06 5.69 -7.71
CA ASN A 103 21.43 4.36 -8.18
C ASN A 103 20.95 4.15 -9.62
N LYS A 104 21.89 4.13 -10.57
CA LYS A 104 21.62 3.97 -12.01
C LYS A 104 20.92 2.66 -12.37
N ARG A 105 21.19 1.57 -11.63
CA ARG A 105 20.61 0.24 -11.90
C ARG A 105 19.14 0.20 -11.51
N ILE A 106 18.81 0.74 -10.33
CA ILE A 106 17.42 0.90 -9.88
C ILE A 106 16.65 1.75 -10.89
N LYS A 107 17.22 2.89 -11.31
CA LYS A 107 16.62 3.77 -12.31
C LYS A 107 16.27 3.03 -13.60
N GLY A 108 17.16 2.19 -14.11
CA GLY A 108 16.90 1.40 -15.31
C GLY A 108 15.71 0.46 -15.14
N CYS A 109 15.61 -0.20 -13.98
CA CYS A 109 14.46 -1.04 -13.64
C CYS A 109 13.18 -0.22 -13.60
N PHE A 110 13.16 0.91 -12.89
CA PHE A 110 11.99 1.79 -12.80
C PHE A 110 11.48 2.26 -14.16
N VAL A 111 12.36 2.77 -15.03
CA VAL A 111 11.98 3.26 -16.35
C VAL A 111 11.37 2.13 -17.19
N LYS A 112 12.00 0.96 -17.22
CA LYS A 112 11.49 -0.22 -17.94
C LYS A 112 10.10 -0.63 -17.44
N THR A 113 9.95 -0.70 -16.12
CA THR A 113 8.70 -1.09 -15.46
C THR A 113 7.60 -0.06 -15.75
N ILE A 114 7.89 1.25 -15.69
CA ILE A 114 6.90 2.30 -16.03
C ILE A 114 6.46 2.22 -17.50
N HIS A 115 7.38 1.94 -18.44
CA HIS A 115 7.01 1.81 -19.85
C HIS A 115 6.07 0.63 -20.15
N GLN A 116 6.01 -0.36 -19.25
CA GLN A 116 5.12 -1.52 -19.38
C GLN A 116 3.70 -1.23 -18.84
N ILE A 117 3.51 -0.11 -18.14
CA ILE A 117 2.19 0.28 -17.62
C ILE A 117 1.26 0.64 -18.76
N LYS A 118 0.03 0.14 -18.68
CA LYS A 118 -1.07 0.58 -19.53
C LYS A 118 -1.97 1.54 -18.75
N PHE A 119 -2.06 2.77 -19.22
CA PHE A 119 -2.98 3.78 -18.69
C PHE A 119 -4.34 3.69 -19.39
N PRO A 120 -5.41 4.23 -18.78
CA PRO A 120 -6.67 4.42 -19.48
C PRO A 120 -6.48 5.31 -20.72
N THR A 121 -7.27 5.04 -21.75
CA THR A 121 -7.35 5.89 -22.93
C THR A 121 -7.97 7.24 -22.59
N HIS A 122 -7.65 8.25 -23.39
CA HIS A 122 -8.22 9.59 -23.26
C HIS A 122 -8.36 10.28 -24.61
N ASP A 123 -9.28 11.22 -24.67
CA ASP A 123 -9.62 11.93 -25.91
C ASP A 123 -8.79 13.21 -26.13
N ASN A 124 -7.88 13.55 -25.20
CA ASN A 124 -7.00 14.70 -25.39
C ASN A 124 -6.14 14.53 -26.64
N VAL A 125 -6.08 15.59 -27.47
CA VAL A 125 -5.31 15.64 -28.72
C VAL A 125 -3.81 15.49 -28.45
N LYS A 126 -3.32 16.07 -27.35
CA LYS A 126 -1.92 16.00 -26.93
C LYS A 126 -1.74 14.93 -25.85
N ALA A 127 -0.53 14.38 -25.79
CA ALA A 127 -0.12 13.51 -24.70
C ALA A 127 -0.26 14.24 -23.35
N VAL A 128 -0.78 13.55 -22.34
CA VAL A 128 -0.89 14.09 -20.99
C VAL A 128 0.42 13.86 -20.25
N GLN A 129 0.88 14.88 -19.55
CA GLN A 129 2.09 14.82 -18.73
C GLN A 129 1.72 14.71 -17.25
N VAL A 130 2.22 13.67 -16.59
CA VAL A 130 2.02 13.45 -15.15
C VAL A 130 3.37 13.42 -14.45
N ASN A 131 3.47 14.18 -13.34
CA ASN A 131 4.64 14.14 -12.46
C ASN A 131 4.27 13.38 -11.19
N GLN A 132 4.97 12.29 -10.89
CA GLN A 132 4.69 11.48 -9.70
C GLN A 132 5.97 11.18 -8.92
N PRO A 133 6.07 11.63 -7.66
CA PRO A 133 7.13 11.21 -6.75
C PRO A 133 6.82 9.83 -6.16
N PHE A 134 7.86 8.99 -6.06
CA PHE A 134 7.83 7.71 -5.36
C PHE A 134 8.83 7.75 -4.21
N MET A 135 8.35 7.41 -3.01
CA MET A 135 9.14 7.42 -1.78
C MET A 135 9.56 5.99 -1.45
N PHE A 136 10.85 5.78 -1.28
CA PHE A 136 11.44 4.48 -0.95
C PHE A 136 12.16 4.56 0.39
N LYS A 137 11.88 3.58 1.24
CA LYS A 137 12.51 3.42 2.56
C LYS A 137 12.93 1.98 2.74
N PRO A 138 14.06 1.69 3.40
CA PRO A 138 14.45 0.33 3.70
C PRO A 138 13.43 -0.28 4.67
N PRO A 139 13.19 -1.61 4.59
CA PRO A 139 12.35 -2.29 5.56
C PRO A 139 12.92 -2.09 6.96
N ARG A 140 12.05 -1.88 7.95
CA ARG A 140 12.47 -1.83 9.36
C ARG A 140 12.94 -3.23 9.74
N LYS A 141 14.14 -3.31 10.35
CA LYS A 141 14.64 -4.53 10.98
C LYS A 141 13.88 -4.83 12.26
#